data_AF-A0A958H2A8-F1
#
_entry.id   AF-A0A958H2A8-F1
#
_cell.length_a   1.000
_cell.length_b   1.000
_cell.length_c   1.000
_cell.angle_alpha   90.00
_cell.angle_beta   90.00
_cell.angle_gamma   90.00
#
_symmetry.space_group_name_H-M   'P 1'
#
loop_
_entity.id
_entity.type
_entity.pdbx_description
1 polymer ?
#
loop_
_entity_poly.entity_id
_entity_poly.type
_entity_poly.pdbx_seq_one_letter_code
_entity_poly.pdbx_strand_id
1 'polypeptide(L)'
;LTPQATTAMEGKPFATAELDSVGYITGSWQALAAGAVEPAIAASSATKFVIPQAQAGWLWVGVKPEPVEVYAQQIARGIEQAIEGETIDLAGGFEAGTWLAAILGVMLFLLVGGGLLIFVLSMM
;
A
#
# COMPACT_ATOMS: atom_id res chain seq x y z
N LEU A 1 12.01 -19.04 -1.12
CA LEU A 1 12.54 -17.67 -1.10
C LEU A 1 13.75 -17.63 -2.02
N THR A 2 13.80 -16.69 -2.98
CA THR A 2 14.98 -16.55 -3.84
C THR A 2 16.14 -15.97 -3.04
N PRO A 3 17.41 -16.24 -3.40
CA PRO A 3 18.56 -15.67 -2.70
C PRO A 3 18.51 -14.13 -2.59
N GLN A 4 18.03 -13.46 -3.64
CA GLN A 4 17.85 -12.00 -3.64
C GLN A 4 16.77 -11.54 -2.66
N ALA A 5 15.65 -12.27 -2.54
CA ALA A 5 14.62 -11.96 -1.55
C ALA A 5 15.16 -12.13 -0.12
N THR A 6 15.97 -13.16 0.13
CA THR A 6 16.59 -13.37 1.44
C THR A 6 17.55 -12.24 1.79
N THR A 7 18.40 -11.80 0.86
CA THR A 7 19.31 -10.66 1.08
C THR A 7 18.57 -9.34 1.28
N ALA A 8 17.45 -9.12 0.57
CA ALA A 8 16.61 -7.95 0.79
C ALA A 8 15.92 -7.96 2.17
N MET A 9 15.52 -9.15 2.65
CA MET A 9 14.92 -9.35 3.98
C MET A 9 15.93 -9.25 5.13
N GLU A 10 17.22 -9.48 4.88
CA GLU A 10 18.29 -9.35 5.89
C GLU A 10 18.54 -7.90 6.33
N GLY A 11 18.06 -6.90 5.57
CA GLY A 11 17.92 -5.52 6.02
C GLY A 11 19.19 -4.95 6.67
N LYS A 12 20.33 -4.97 5.96
CA LYS A 12 21.52 -4.29 6.47
C LYS A 12 21.22 -2.78 6.61
N PRO A 13 21.55 -2.16 7.76
CA PRO A 13 21.38 -0.72 7.93
C PRO A 13 22.24 0.05 6.91
N PHE A 14 21.68 1.16 6.41
CA PHE A 14 22.17 1.98 5.30
C PHE A 14 23.71 2.16 5.28
N ALA A 15 24.37 1.64 4.24
CA ALA A 15 25.68 2.11 3.82
C ALA A 15 25.47 3.13 2.70
N THR A 16 25.86 4.39 2.92
CA THR A 16 25.64 5.50 1.95
C THR A 16 26.21 5.23 0.56
N ALA A 17 27.23 4.36 0.45
CA ALA A 17 27.86 3.96 -0.80
C ALA A 17 26.97 3.09 -1.73
N GLU A 18 25.85 2.55 -1.24
CA GLU A 18 24.98 1.63 -1.99
C GLU A 18 23.65 2.28 -2.41
N LEU A 19 23.43 3.56 -2.08
CA LEU A 19 22.17 4.25 -2.38
C LEU A 19 21.95 4.53 -3.88
N ASP A 20 23.02 4.55 -4.66
CA ASP A 20 22.96 4.76 -6.12
C ASP A 20 22.70 3.46 -6.89
N SER A 21 22.89 2.29 -6.27
CA SER A 21 22.70 0.99 -6.90
C SER A 21 21.32 0.38 -6.62
N VAL A 22 20.52 0.99 -5.74
CA VAL A 22 19.18 0.52 -5.37
C VAL A 22 18.09 1.26 -6.14
N GLY A 23 17.07 0.52 -6.59
CA GLY A 23 15.89 1.11 -7.25
C GLY A 23 14.86 1.68 -6.27
N TYR A 24 14.84 1.18 -5.04
CA TYR A 24 13.83 1.50 -4.03
C TYR A 24 14.45 1.69 -2.65
N ILE A 25 13.99 2.70 -1.92
CA ILE A 25 14.37 2.99 -0.54
C ILE A 25 13.09 2.97 0.29
N THR A 26 13.07 2.21 1.38
CA THR A 26 11.93 2.13 2.31
C THR A 26 12.36 2.44 3.73
N GLY A 27 11.53 3.15 4.48
CA GLY A 27 11.81 3.48 5.88
C GLY A 27 10.80 4.45 6.49
N SER A 28 10.89 4.67 7.80
CA SER A 28 10.11 5.72 8.45
C SER A 28 10.59 7.10 8.01
N TRP A 29 9.68 8.07 7.95
CA TRP A 29 10.05 9.44 7.55
C TRP A 29 11.17 10.02 8.43
N GLN A 30 11.19 9.70 9.72
CA GLN A 30 12.25 10.13 10.64
C GLN A 30 13.59 9.51 10.25
N ALA A 31 13.62 8.21 9.95
CA ALA A 31 14.85 7.53 9.59
C ALA A 31 15.42 8.06 8.26
N LEU A 32 14.54 8.35 7.30
CA LEU A 32 14.95 8.89 6.00
C LEU A 32 15.37 10.36 6.06
N ALA A 33 14.83 11.13 7.01
CA ALA A 33 15.16 12.53 7.23
C ALA A 33 16.22 12.75 8.33
N ALA A 34 16.85 11.68 8.85
CA ALA A 34 17.78 11.79 9.96
C ALA A 34 19.24 11.98 9.51
N GLY A 35 19.86 13.04 10.03
CA GLY A 35 21.30 13.17 10.16
C GLY A 35 22.08 13.11 8.84
N ALA A 36 23.15 12.31 8.82
CA ALA A 36 24.13 12.28 7.73
C ALA A 36 23.65 11.52 6.47
N VAL A 37 22.52 10.82 6.54
CA VAL A 37 22.01 9.98 5.44
C VAL A 37 21.00 10.75 4.58
N GLU A 38 20.33 11.77 5.14
CA GLU A 38 19.33 12.59 4.44
C GLU A 38 19.83 13.19 3.13
N PRO A 39 21.05 13.78 3.05
CA PRO A 39 21.56 14.31 1.78
C PRO A 39 21.76 13.24 0.72
N ALA A 40 22.17 12.03 1.14
CA ALA A 40 22.39 10.91 0.23
C ALA A 40 21.07 10.31 -0.28
N ILE A 41 20.05 10.24 0.58
CA ILE A 41 18.70 9.79 0.18
C ILE A 41 18.05 10.81 -0.75
N ALA A 42 18.21 12.10 -0.47
CA ALA A 42 17.69 13.19 -1.31
C ALA A 42 18.36 13.20 -2.70
N ALA A 43 19.65 12.90 -2.76
CA ALA A 43 20.42 12.85 -4.01
C ALA A 43 20.16 11.57 -4.85
N SER A 44 19.75 10.47 -4.22
CA SER A 44 19.50 9.20 -4.92
C SER A 44 18.31 9.30 -5.90
N SER A 45 18.43 8.64 -7.06
CA SER A 45 17.34 8.52 -8.05
C SER A 45 16.30 7.46 -7.68
N ALA A 46 16.53 6.68 -6.62
CA ALA A 46 15.63 5.62 -6.18
C ALA A 46 14.25 6.18 -5.79
N THR A 47 13.22 5.36 -5.99
CA THR A 47 11.86 5.64 -5.52
C THR A 47 11.81 5.44 -4.00
N LYS A 48 11.30 6.43 -3.27
CA LYS A 48 11.22 6.40 -1.80
C LYS A 48 9.81 6.00 -1.35
N PHE A 49 9.72 4.93 -0.58
CA PHE A 49 8.52 4.54 0.15
C PHE A 49 8.65 4.98 1.61
N VAL A 50 7.81 5.93 2.01
CA VAL A 50 7.86 6.54 3.33
C VAL A 50 6.75 5.96 4.21
N ILE A 51 7.13 5.42 5.38
CA ILE A 51 6.19 4.92 6.38
C ILE A 51 5.88 6.06 7.35
N PRO A 52 4.62 6.53 7.42
CA PRO A 52 4.20 7.54 8.39
C PRO A 52 4.02 6.87 9.75
N GLN A 53 5.12 6.72 10.49
CA GLN A 53 5.09 6.19 11.83
C GLN A 53 4.53 7.23 12.80
N ALA A 54 3.44 6.88 13.50
CA ALA A 54 2.83 7.73 14.51
C ALA A 54 3.79 7.92 15.69
N GLN A 55 3.91 9.16 16.16
CA GLN A 55 4.74 9.52 17.30
C GLN A 55 3.90 10.30 18.31
N ALA A 56 4.18 10.10 19.60
CA ALA A 56 3.49 10.84 20.66
C ALA A 56 3.64 12.36 20.43
N GLY A 57 2.52 13.07 20.46
CA GLY A 57 2.47 14.52 20.27
C GLY A 57 2.43 14.99 18.81
N TRP A 58 2.46 14.08 17.83
CA TRP A 58 2.35 14.41 16.40
C TRP A 58 0.98 14.00 15.86
N LEU A 59 0.37 14.88 15.06
CA LEU A 59 -0.89 14.62 14.35
C LEU A 59 -0.63 14.72 12.85
N TRP A 60 -1.00 13.67 12.12
CA TRP A 60 -0.91 13.64 10.67
C TRP A 60 -2.16 14.28 10.06
N VAL A 61 -1.96 15.24 9.16
CA VAL A 61 -3.05 15.91 8.44
C VAL A 61 -3.33 15.16 7.15
N GLY A 62 -4.58 14.75 6.92
CA GLY A 62 -5.00 14.10 5.68
C GLY A 62 -4.63 12.62 5.54
N VAL A 63 -3.92 12.04 6.51
CA VAL A 63 -3.57 10.62 6.53
C VAL A 63 -3.98 10.03 7.87
N LYS A 64 -4.79 8.98 7.84
CA LYS A 64 -5.12 8.20 9.03
C LYS A 64 -3.96 7.23 9.30
N PRO A 65 -3.36 7.23 10.51
CA PRO A 65 -2.31 6.29 10.83
C PRO A 65 -2.87 4.86 10.85
N GLU A 66 -2.29 3.98 10.05
CA GLU A 66 -2.54 2.55 10.05
C GLU A 66 -1.42 1.79 10.79
N PRO A 67 -1.64 0.51 11.16
CA PRO A 67 -0.60 -0.36 11.70
C PRO A 67 0.55 -0.58 10.70
N VAL A 68 1.74 -0.87 11.22
CA VAL A 68 2.97 -1.07 10.41
C VAL A 68 2.80 -2.21 9.40
N GLU A 69 2.03 -3.23 9.75
CA GLU A 69 1.74 -4.38 8.90
C GLU A 69 0.98 -3.98 7.63
N VAL A 70 0.08 -3.00 7.74
CA VAL A 70 -0.68 -2.48 6.60
C VAL A 70 0.25 -1.72 5.64
N TYR A 71 1.15 -0.91 6.17
CA TYR A 71 2.16 -0.23 5.35
C TYR A 71 3.13 -1.21 4.71
N ALA A 72 3.54 -2.26 5.41
CA ALA A 72 4.40 -3.30 4.85
C ALA A 72 3.74 -4.00 3.65
N GLN A 73 2.44 -4.29 3.73
CA GLN A 73 1.67 -4.86 2.61
C GLN A 73 1.53 -3.89 1.43
N GLN A 74 1.27 -2.61 1.70
CA GLN A 74 1.20 -1.57 0.66
C GLN A 74 2.54 -1.41 -0.06
N ILE A 75 3.65 -1.40 0.69
CA ILE A 75 5.00 -1.32 0.12
C ILE A 75 5.32 -2.56 -0.70
N ALA A 76 5.01 -3.76 -0.22
CA ALA A 76 5.23 -4.99 -0.98
C ALA A 76 4.49 -4.95 -2.32
N ARG A 77 3.22 -4.54 -2.31
CA ARG A 77 2.42 -4.37 -3.54
C ARG A 77 2.97 -3.28 -4.44
N GLY A 78 3.36 -2.13 -3.89
CA GLY A 78 3.94 -1.04 -4.67
C GLY A 78 5.26 -1.43 -5.34
N ILE A 79 6.08 -2.24 -4.66
CA ILE A 79 7.30 -2.82 -5.23
C ILE A 79 6.97 -3.82 -6.34
N GLU A 80 5.96 -4.68 -6.14
CA GLU A 80 5.48 -5.63 -7.16
C GLU A 80 5.01 -4.89 -8.42
N GLN A 81 4.11 -3.90 -8.27
CA GLN A 81 3.66 -3.04 -9.37
C GLN A 81 4.82 -2.37 -10.11
N ALA A 82 5.80 -1.86 -9.37
CA ALA A 82 6.95 -1.19 -9.95
C ALA A 82 7.87 -2.15 -10.71
N ILE A 83 8.02 -3.40 -10.26
CA ILE A 83 8.73 -4.47 -10.99
C ILE A 83 7.99 -4.85 -12.26
N GLU A 84 6.66 -4.88 -12.22
CA GLU A 84 5.80 -5.20 -13.37
C GLU A 84 5.65 -4.04 -14.37
N GLY A 85 6.18 -2.85 -14.04
CA GLY A 85 6.07 -1.65 -14.87
C GLY A 85 4.70 -0.97 -14.81
N GLU A 86 3.89 -1.31 -13.80
CA GLU A 86 2.61 -0.69 -13.53
C GLU A 86 2.77 0.64 -12.79
N THR A 87 1.73 1.49 -12.86
CA THR A 87 1.67 2.69 -12.03
C THR A 87 1.52 2.28 -10.56
N ILE A 88 2.45 2.74 -9.72
CA ILE A 88 2.43 2.47 -8.28
C ILE A 88 1.18 3.11 -7.65
N ASP A 89 0.31 2.28 -7.10
CA ASP A 89 -0.86 2.69 -6.32
C ASP A 89 -0.78 2.09 -4.91
N LEU A 90 -0.45 2.96 -3.95
CA LEU A 90 -0.34 2.61 -2.54
C LEU A 90 -1.65 2.84 -1.78
N ALA A 91 -2.68 3.40 -2.42
CA ALA A 91 -3.98 3.53 -1.79
C ALA A 91 -4.50 2.11 -1.51
N GLY A 92 -4.78 1.85 -0.23
CA GLY A 92 -5.19 0.54 0.26
C GLY A 92 -6.30 -0.04 -0.62
N GLY A 93 -6.14 -1.31 -1.00
CA GLY A 93 -7.17 -2.02 -1.75
C GLY A 93 -8.54 -1.90 -1.08
N PHE A 94 -9.59 -1.94 -1.91
CA PHE A 94 -11.01 -1.81 -1.56
C PHE A 94 -11.30 -1.94 -0.06
N GLU A 95 -11.71 -0.82 0.55
CA GLU A 95 -12.11 -0.80 1.96
C GLU A 95 -13.16 -1.90 2.21
N ALA A 96 -13.13 -2.51 3.40
CA ALA A 96 -14.13 -3.51 3.78
C ALA A 96 -15.58 -2.98 3.61
N GLY A 97 -15.77 -1.67 3.74
CA GLY A 97 -17.03 -1.00 3.45
C GLY A 97 -17.45 -1.09 1.98
N THR A 98 -16.51 -1.03 1.03
CA THR A 98 -16.77 -1.21 -0.39
C THR A 98 -17.20 -2.64 -0.71
N TRP A 99 -16.59 -3.65 -0.07
CA TRP A 99 -17.01 -5.04 -0.18
C TRP A 99 -18.41 -5.27 0.38
N LEU A 100 -18.71 -4.72 1.56
CA LEU A 100 -20.03 -4.81 2.17
C LEU A 100 -21.10 -4.14 1.30
N ALA A 101 -20.80 -2.95 0.76
CA ALA A 101 -21.70 -2.25 -0.15
C ALA A 101 -21.95 -3.03 -1.46
N ALA A 102 -20.90 -3.64 -2.02
CA ALA A 102 -21.03 -4.49 -3.22
C ALA A 102 -21.93 -5.70 -2.95
N ILE A 103 -21.74 -6.40 -1.83
CA ILE A 103 -22.56 -7.56 -1.44
C ILE A 103 -24.02 -7.16 -1.25
N LEU A 104 -24.28 -6.07 -0.52
CA LEU A 104 -25.63 -5.56 -0.30
C LEU A 104 -26.31 -5.12 -1.61
N GLY A 105 -25.56 -4.47 -2.50
CA GLY A 105 -26.06 -4.07 -3.82
C GLY A 105 -26.47 -5.27 -4.67
N VAL A 106 -25.66 -6.33 -4.70
CA VAL A 106 -25.99 -7.58 -5.40
C VAL A 106 -27.21 -8.26 -4.79
N MET A 107 -27.30 -8.35 -3.46
CA MET A 107 -28.47 -8.91 -2.78
C MET A 107 -29.76 -8.15 -3.12
N LEU A 108 -29.73 -6.82 -3.08
CA LEU A 108 -30.89 -6.00 -3.39
C LEU A 108 -31.32 -6.17 -4.84
N PHE A 109 -30.36 -6.21 -5.77
CA PHE A 109 -30.62 -6.44 -7.18
C PHE A 109 -31.30 -7.79 -7.42
N LEU A 110 -30.84 -8.85 -6.77
CA LEU A 110 -31.46 -10.19 -6.88
C LEU A 110 -32.86 -10.24 -6.27
N LEU A 111 -33.10 -9.55 -5.17
CA LEU A 111 -34.43 -9.49 -4.55
C LEU A 111 -35.44 -8.74 -5.42
N VAL A 112 -35.06 -7.54 -5.89
CA VAL A 112 -35.93 -6.71 -6.72
C VAL A 112 -36.11 -7.36 -8.09
N GLY A 113 -35.02 -7.71 -8.77
CA GLY A 113 -35.05 -8.33 -10.09
C GLY A 113 -35.74 -9.70 -10.08
N GLY A 114 -35.42 -10.55 -9.09
CA GLY A 114 -36.08 -11.84 -8.91
C GLY A 114 -37.56 -11.70 -8.59
N GLY A 115 -37.94 -10.78 -7.70
CA GLY A 115 -39.34 -10.51 -7.38
C GLY A 115 -40.13 -10.01 -8.60
N LEU A 116 -39.54 -9.13 -9.41
CA LEU A 116 -40.16 -8.61 -10.63
C LEU A 116 -40.33 -9.70 -11.69
N LEU A 117 -39.33 -10.58 -11.83
CA LEU A 117 -39.35 -11.68 -12.77
C LEU A 117 -40.38 -12.75 -12.39
N ILE A 118 -40.47 -13.10 -11.10
CA ILE A 118 -41.52 -13.98 -10.56
C ILE A 118 -42.89 -13.36 -10.77
N PHE A 119 -43.05 -12.06 -10.49
CA PHE A 119 -44.30 -11.34 -10.68
C PHE A 119 -44.76 -11.37 -12.14
N VAL A 120 -43.87 -11.10 -13.09
CA VAL A 120 -44.16 -11.16 -14.53
C VAL A 120 -44.53 -12.58 -14.96
N LEU A 121 -43.77 -13.59 -14.53
CA LEU A 121 -44.08 -15.00 -14.82
C LEU A 121 -45.41 -15.46 -14.23
N SER A 122 -45.83 -14.89 -13.09
CA SER A 122 -47.13 -15.22 -12.47
C SER A 122 -48.32 -14.56 -13.17
N MET A 123 -48.06 -13.55 -14.00
CA MET A 123 -49.06 -12.81 -14.78
C MET A 123 -49.21 -13.34 -16.21
N MET A 124 -48.32 -14.23 -16.65
CA MET A 124 -48.37 -14.94 -17.93
C MET A 124 -49.11 -16.27 -17.79
#